data_AF-A0A2I0NXM8-F1
#
_entry.id   AF-A0A2I0NXM8-F1
#
_cell.length_a   1.000
_cell.length_b   1.000
_cell.length_c   1.000
_cell.angle_alpha   90.00
_cell.angle_beta   90.00
_cell.angle_gamma   90.00
#
_symmetry.space_group_name_H-M   'P 1'
#
loop_
_entity.id
_entity.type
_entity.pdbx_description
1 polymer ?
#
loop_
_entity_poly.entity_id
_entity_poly.type
_entity_poly.pdbx_seq_one_letter_code
_entity_poly.pdbx_strand_id
1 'polypeptide(L)'
;MVVAMAESAYHWRKKGDTYKRQGHLEEAIRCYDVGLLMNSSDPFLWYGKGNALYKMGNYTAAIECQDRALALNPRLDRPWYDKGNIFRDMGDYAEALHCYDSAITMAPKPAYPWYGKGTTYHRMGNYDEALLCYDRAIALDSHLGKPWLMKGDIYADTGARARAMECYQKAVAIEPGLYEAEGRIRELKAKLQETPFPPKTARPDSGKSAPPSLASRYEQMHLIGEGGFAAVYQARRRSDGKMVAVK
;
A
#
# COMPACT_ATOMS: atom_id res chain seq x y z
N MET A 1 -0.86 37.14 31.59
CA MET A 1 -1.39 37.39 30.24
C MET A 1 -0.96 36.31 29.25
N VAL A 2 0.34 36.05 29.07
CA VAL A 2 0.86 35.02 28.13
C VAL A 2 0.32 33.60 28.41
N VAL A 3 0.26 33.19 29.68
CA VAL A 3 -0.27 31.85 30.07
C VAL A 3 -1.76 31.69 29.72
N ALA A 4 -2.59 32.70 30.01
CA ALA A 4 -4.02 32.67 29.69
C ALA A 4 -4.30 32.68 28.16
N MET A 5 -3.47 33.38 27.38
CA MET A 5 -3.53 33.36 25.91
C MET A 5 -3.12 31.99 25.36
N ALA A 6 -2.10 31.34 25.93
CA ALA A 6 -1.67 30.01 25.54
C ALA A 6 -2.70 28.92 25.88
N GLU A 7 -3.34 29.00 27.06
CA GLU A 7 -4.43 28.09 27.44
C GLU A 7 -5.64 28.25 26.52
N SER A 8 -5.95 29.48 26.13
CA SER A 8 -7.02 29.77 25.18
C SER A 8 -6.71 29.24 23.77
N ALA A 9 -5.48 29.41 23.28
CA ALA A 9 -5.04 28.86 21.99
C ALA A 9 -5.07 27.33 21.97
N TYR A 10 -4.64 26.68 23.06
CA TYR A 10 -4.71 25.23 23.20
C TYR A 10 -6.17 24.71 23.15
N HIS A 11 -7.10 25.39 23.80
CA HIS A 11 -8.52 25.05 23.74
C HIS A 11 -9.05 25.10 22.29
N TRP A 12 -8.77 26.19 21.56
CA TRP A 12 -9.17 26.35 20.17
C TRP A 12 -8.55 25.30 19.25
N ARG A 13 -7.29 24.94 19.47
CA ARG A 13 -6.65 23.82 18.77
C ARG A 13 -7.40 22.51 18.96
N LYS A 14 -7.72 22.16 20.21
CA LYS A 14 -8.45 20.93 20.54
C LYS A 14 -9.84 20.91 19.91
N LYS A 15 -10.53 22.04 19.92
CA LYS A 15 -11.85 22.20 19.27
C LYS A 15 -11.76 22.09 17.73
N GLY A 16 -10.71 22.64 17.12
CA GLY A 16 -10.43 22.46 15.70
C GLY A 16 -10.17 20.98 15.36
N ASP A 17 -9.40 20.27 16.19
CA ASP A 17 -9.13 18.85 16.02
C ASP A 17 -10.39 17.98 16.15
N THR A 18 -11.36 18.37 17.00
CA THR A 18 -12.64 17.66 17.10
C THR A 18 -13.49 17.85 15.85
N TYR A 19 -13.64 19.08 15.36
CA TYR A 19 -14.39 19.35 14.12
C TYR A 19 -13.75 18.66 12.90
N LYS A 20 -12.42 18.72 12.79
CA LYS A 20 -11.67 18.04 11.71
C LYS A 20 -11.89 16.53 11.70
N ARG A 21 -12.01 15.90 12.88
CA ARG A 21 -12.32 14.45 12.99
C ARG A 21 -13.76 14.14 12.62
N GLN A 22 -14.69 15.07 12.84
CA GLN A 22 -16.10 14.94 12.44
C GLN A 22 -16.34 15.26 10.95
N GLY A 23 -15.35 15.80 10.24
CA GLY A 23 -15.47 16.20 8.83
C GLY A 23 -15.96 17.63 8.62
N HIS A 24 -16.21 18.38 9.68
CA HIS A 24 -16.55 19.81 9.65
C HIS A 24 -15.29 20.65 9.44
N LEU A 25 -14.79 20.69 8.19
CA LEU A 25 -13.47 21.24 7.87
C LEU A 25 -13.44 22.77 7.98
N GLU A 26 -14.49 23.45 7.55
CA GLU A 26 -14.62 24.90 7.62
C GLU A 26 -14.66 25.38 9.07
N GLU A 27 -15.44 24.73 9.93
CA GLU A 27 -15.50 25.03 11.37
C GLU A 27 -14.17 24.72 12.06
N ALA A 28 -13.47 23.65 11.63
CA ALA A 28 -12.13 23.36 12.10
C ALA A 28 -11.16 24.50 11.77
N ILE A 29 -11.16 24.98 10.52
CA ILE A 29 -10.32 26.11 10.06
C ILE A 29 -10.61 27.36 10.88
N ARG A 30 -11.89 27.71 11.09
CA ARG A 30 -12.26 28.86 11.93
C ARG A 30 -11.73 28.72 13.35
N CYS A 31 -11.78 27.53 13.94
CA CYS A 31 -11.22 27.29 15.27
C CYS A 31 -9.70 27.50 15.28
N TYR A 32 -8.98 27.01 14.27
CA TYR A 32 -7.54 27.25 14.17
C TYR A 32 -7.21 28.72 13.97
N ASP A 33 -7.98 29.45 13.13
CA ASP A 33 -7.79 30.88 12.91
C ASP A 33 -7.96 31.69 14.19
N VAL A 34 -9.02 31.40 14.98
CA VAL A 34 -9.20 32.04 16.29
C VAL A 34 -8.05 31.69 17.24
N GLY A 35 -7.59 30.44 17.23
CA GLY A 35 -6.40 30.04 17.99
C GLY A 35 -5.16 30.83 17.59
N LEU A 36 -4.95 31.06 16.28
CA LEU A 36 -3.79 31.76 15.73
C LEU A 36 -3.83 33.27 16.03
N LEU A 37 -5.03 33.86 16.17
CA LEU A 37 -5.17 35.23 16.67
C LEU A 37 -4.70 35.36 18.13
N MET A 38 -4.84 34.31 18.94
CA MET A 38 -4.41 34.28 20.35
C MET A 38 -2.93 33.93 20.48
N ASN A 39 -2.45 32.99 19.67
CA ASN A 39 -1.05 32.58 19.63
C ASN A 39 -0.64 32.18 18.21
N SER A 40 -0.09 33.13 17.46
CA SER A 40 0.39 32.92 16.09
C SER A 40 1.65 32.06 16.00
N SER A 41 2.33 31.85 17.13
CA SER A 41 3.58 31.09 17.23
C SER A 41 3.38 29.63 17.64
N ASP A 42 2.14 29.15 17.75
CA ASP A 42 1.86 27.72 17.97
C ASP A 42 1.96 26.95 16.63
N PRO A 43 3.00 26.11 16.42
CA PRO A 43 3.14 25.35 15.18
C PRO A 43 2.01 24.32 14.98
N PHE A 44 1.37 23.85 16.05
CA PHE A 44 0.31 22.84 15.94
C PHE A 44 -1.00 23.41 15.41
N LEU A 45 -1.26 24.71 15.63
CA LEU A 45 -2.40 25.39 15.04
C LEU A 45 -2.25 25.52 13.52
N TRP A 46 -1.06 25.93 13.06
CA TRP A 46 -0.72 25.95 11.63
C TRP A 46 -0.80 24.57 11.00
N TYR A 47 -0.20 23.56 11.64
CA TYR A 47 -0.29 22.16 11.20
C TYR A 47 -1.73 21.67 11.08
N GLY A 48 -2.55 21.92 12.11
CA GLY A 48 -3.97 21.54 12.14
C GLY A 48 -4.78 22.21 11.02
N LYS A 49 -4.55 23.51 10.78
CA LYS A 49 -5.17 24.27 9.69
C LYS A 49 -4.76 23.73 8.32
N GLY A 50 -3.46 23.49 8.10
CA GLY A 50 -2.95 22.93 6.84
C GLY A 50 -3.54 21.57 6.52
N ASN A 51 -3.69 20.71 7.53
CA ASN A 51 -4.35 19.41 7.40
C ASN A 51 -5.82 19.53 6.96
N ALA A 52 -6.57 20.50 7.51
CA ALA A 52 -7.96 20.73 7.14
C ALA A 52 -8.06 21.28 5.70
N LEU A 53 -7.21 22.23 5.33
CA LEU A 53 -7.14 22.80 3.98
C LEU A 53 -6.79 21.75 2.91
N TYR A 54 -5.86 20.85 3.21
CA TYR A 54 -5.52 19.73 2.33
C TYR A 54 -6.73 18.85 2.04
N LYS A 55 -7.52 18.50 3.09
CA LYS A 55 -8.74 17.72 2.92
C LYS A 55 -9.83 18.44 2.09
N MET A 56 -9.80 19.77 2.06
CA MET A 56 -10.67 20.57 1.19
C MET A 56 -10.11 20.74 -0.24
N GLY A 57 -8.95 20.17 -0.55
CA GLY A 57 -8.29 20.31 -1.85
C GLY A 57 -7.56 21.65 -2.05
N ASN A 58 -7.47 22.50 -1.02
CA ASN A 58 -6.71 23.76 -1.11
C ASN A 58 -5.22 23.50 -0.83
N TYR A 59 -4.54 22.94 -1.82
CA TYR A 59 -3.16 22.46 -1.69
C TYR A 59 -2.15 23.59 -1.43
N THR A 60 -2.27 24.72 -2.12
CA THR A 60 -1.35 25.85 -1.94
C THR A 60 -1.40 26.41 -0.51
N ALA A 61 -2.60 26.69 -0.01
CA ALA A 61 -2.75 27.20 1.37
C ALA A 61 -2.38 26.14 2.41
N ALA A 62 -2.58 24.86 2.12
CA ALA A 62 -2.13 23.77 2.98
C ALA A 62 -0.60 23.74 3.10
N ILE A 63 0.12 23.82 1.97
CA ILE A 63 1.59 23.89 1.93
C ILE A 63 2.11 25.08 2.73
N GLU A 64 1.54 26.27 2.53
CA GLU A 64 1.93 27.47 3.30
C GLU A 64 1.77 27.26 4.81
N CYS A 65 0.68 26.62 5.23
CA CYS A 65 0.46 26.30 6.64
C CYS A 65 1.49 25.29 7.17
N GLN A 66 1.88 24.28 6.37
CA GLN A 66 2.93 23.34 6.76
C GLN A 66 4.28 24.04 6.90
N ASP A 67 4.62 24.94 5.96
CA ASP A 67 5.86 25.71 6.01
C ASP A 67 5.92 26.64 7.23
N ARG A 68 4.80 27.27 7.60
CA ARG A 68 4.70 28.03 8.85
C ARG A 68 4.90 27.16 10.08
N ALA A 69 4.29 25.97 10.13
CA ALA A 69 4.48 25.03 11.24
C ALA A 69 5.95 24.59 11.38
N LEU A 70 6.61 24.29 10.25
CA LEU A 70 8.02 23.88 10.21
C LEU A 70 8.98 25.03 10.55
N ALA A 71 8.69 26.26 10.11
CA ALA A 71 9.49 27.42 10.46
C ALA A 71 9.46 27.71 11.98
N LEU A 72 8.30 27.49 12.62
CA LEU A 72 8.13 27.65 14.07
C LEU A 72 8.74 26.49 14.86
N ASN A 73 8.65 25.27 14.35
CA ASN A 73 9.28 24.11 14.97
C ASN A 73 9.80 23.11 13.92
N PRO A 74 11.09 23.20 13.56
CA PRO A 74 11.70 22.32 12.55
C PRO A 74 11.77 20.85 12.94
N ARG A 75 11.56 20.52 14.23
CA ARG A 75 11.63 19.13 14.73
C ARG A 75 10.32 18.36 14.58
N LEU A 76 9.27 18.98 14.03
CA LEU A 76 8.02 18.28 13.75
C LEU A 76 8.20 17.43 12.48
N ASP A 77 8.06 16.11 12.63
CA ASP A 77 8.13 15.13 11.55
C ASP A 77 6.85 15.09 10.70
N ARG A 78 5.69 15.19 11.35
CA ARG A 78 4.39 15.08 10.67
C ARG A 78 4.12 16.15 9.59
N PRO A 79 4.44 17.44 9.78
CA PRO A 79 4.27 18.45 8.73
C PRO A 79 5.05 18.11 7.45
N TRP A 80 6.26 17.57 7.55
CA TRP A 80 7.02 17.12 6.38
C TRP A 80 6.30 16.00 5.63
N TYR A 81 5.82 14.99 6.35
CA TYR A 81 5.07 13.90 5.74
C TYR A 81 3.78 14.37 5.07
N ASP A 82 2.99 15.22 5.74
CA ASP A 82 1.75 15.75 5.18
C ASP A 82 2.01 16.66 3.99
N LYS A 83 3.09 17.46 4.01
CA LYS A 83 3.56 18.24 2.85
C LYS A 83 3.90 17.31 1.68
N GLY A 84 4.57 16.19 1.94
CA GLY A 84 4.85 15.16 0.94
C GLY A 84 3.58 14.56 0.32
N ASN A 85 2.55 14.28 1.13
CA ASN A 85 1.26 13.81 0.63
C ASN A 85 0.58 14.85 -0.28
N ILE A 86 0.64 16.14 0.09
CA ILE A 86 0.07 17.22 -0.72
C ILE A 86 0.76 17.27 -2.08
N PHE A 87 2.11 17.30 -2.11
CA PHE A 87 2.86 17.30 -3.38
C PHE A 87 2.61 16.06 -4.23
N ARG A 88 2.56 14.87 -3.63
CA ARG A 88 2.24 13.63 -4.35
C ARG A 88 0.87 13.69 -5.00
N ASP A 89 -0.13 14.26 -4.32
CA ASP A 89 -1.48 14.38 -4.85
C ASP A 89 -1.58 15.47 -5.92
N MET A 90 -0.71 16.48 -5.89
CA MET A 90 -0.51 17.44 -6.98
C MET A 90 0.26 16.86 -8.18
N GLY A 91 0.82 15.63 -8.05
CA GLY A 91 1.67 15.00 -9.07
C GLY A 91 3.12 15.48 -9.05
N ASP A 92 3.50 16.32 -8.09
CA ASP A 92 4.85 16.81 -7.91
C ASP A 92 5.69 15.81 -7.10
N TYR A 93 6.13 14.75 -7.79
CA TYR A 93 6.73 13.60 -7.13
C TYR A 93 8.13 13.87 -6.57
N ALA A 94 8.93 14.75 -7.17
CA ALA A 94 10.27 15.05 -6.68
C ALA A 94 10.20 15.75 -5.31
N GLU A 95 9.34 16.74 -5.19
CA GLU A 95 9.09 17.51 -3.99
C GLU A 95 8.46 16.62 -2.91
N ALA A 96 7.57 15.70 -3.30
CA ALA A 96 7.03 14.69 -2.40
C ALA A 96 8.11 13.79 -1.79
N LEU A 97 9.01 13.24 -2.62
CA LEU A 97 10.12 12.40 -2.17
C LEU A 97 11.05 13.15 -1.21
N HIS A 98 11.41 14.40 -1.54
CA HIS A 98 12.22 15.24 -0.67
C HIS A 98 11.55 15.45 0.70
N CYS A 99 10.24 15.70 0.73
CA CYS A 99 9.49 15.86 1.97
C CYS A 99 9.45 14.56 2.79
N TYR A 100 9.27 13.41 2.16
CA TYR A 100 9.32 12.12 2.87
C TYR A 100 10.71 11.82 3.42
N ASP A 101 11.78 12.11 2.68
CA ASP A 101 13.16 11.93 3.15
C ASP A 101 13.48 12.86 4.32
N SER A 102 12.95 14.08 4.30
CA SER A 102 13.02 15.01 5.44
C SER A 102 12.30 14.44 6.66
N ALA A 103 11.08 13.90 6.49
CA ALA A 103 10.33 13.26 7.58
C ALA A 103 11.07 12.04 8.17
N ILE A 104 11.65 11.19 7.32
CA ILE A 104 12.46 10.01 7.72
C ILE A 104 13.71 10.44 8.50
N THR A 105 14.37 11.51 8.04
CA THR A 105 15.58 12.03 8.71
C THR A 105 15.25 12.60 10.08
N MET A 106 14.11 13.30 10.22
CA MET A 106 13.66 13.86 11.50
C MET A 106 13.18 12.77 12.47
N ALA A 107 12.46 11.77 11.96
CA ALA A 107 11.97 10.64 12.74
C ALA A 107 12.16 9.34 11.93
N PRO A 108 13.18 8.52 12.24
CA PRO A 108 13.48 7.33 11.44
C PRO A 108 12.64 6.10 11.79
N LYS A 109 11.89 6.15 12.90
CA LYS A 109 11.10 5.02 13.42
C LYS A 109 9.71 4.87 12.78
N PRO A 110 8.96 5.93 12.49
CA PRO A 110 7.63 5.76 11.93
C PRO A 110 7.66 5.15 10.52
N ALA A 111 6.73 4.23 10.25
CA ALA A 111 6.62 3.56 8.97
C ALA A 111 5.90 4.39 7.88
N TYR A 112 5.06 5.35 8.29
CA TYR A 112 4.19 6.10 7.38
C TYR A 112 4.94 6.92 6.31
N PRO A 113 6.13 7.54 6.56
CA PRO A 113 6.87 8.24 5.50
C PRO A 113 7.43 7.27 4.44
N TRP A 114 7.90 6.09 4.85
CA TRP A 114 8.36 5.04 3.94
C TRP A 114 7.22 4.54 3.05
N TYR A 115 6.03 4.35 3.63
CA TYR A 115 4.84 4.00 2.87
C TYR A 115 4.49 5.10 1.84
N GLY A 116 4.46 6.37 2.25
CA GLY A 116 4.21 7.50 1.33
C GLY A 116 5.25 7.60 0.20
N LYS A 117 6.53 7.40 0.52
CA LYS A 117 7.63 7.34 -0.45
C LYS A 117 7.44 6.21 -1.45
N GLY A 118 7.12 5.00 -0.96
CA GLY A 118 6.83 3.83 -1.81
C GLY A 118 5.63 4.05 -2.74
N THR A 119 4.55 4.64 -2.25
CA THR A 119 3.39 5.00 -3.08
C THR A 119 3.74 6.01 -4.16
N THR A 120 4.67 6.92 -3.88
CA THR A 120 5.13 7.91 -4.86
C THR A 120 5.96 7.25 -5.96
N TYR A 121 6.93 6.40 -5.61
CA TYR A 121 7.68 5.62 -6.60
C TYR A 121 6.79 4.70 -7.42
N HIS A 122 5.79 4.07 -6.80
CA HIS A 122 4.81 3.25 -7.49
C HIS A 122 4.06 4.05 -8.57
N ARG A 123 3.60 5.27 -8.25
CA ARG A 123 2.94 6.16 -9.22
C ARG A 123 3.86 6.64 -10.34
N MET A 124 5.17 6.71 -10.09
CA MET A 124 6.18 7.00 -11.10
C MET A 124 6.53 5.79 -11.97
N GLY A 125 6.05 4.59 -11.64
CA GLY A 125 6.43 3.33 -12.32
C GLY A 125 7.76 2.73 -11.84
N ASN A 126 8.37 3.32 -10.81
CA ASN A 126 9.64 2.86 -10.23
C ASN A 126 9.36 1.75 -9.21
N TYR A 127 9.07 0.55 -9.72
CA TYR A 127 8.56 -0.55 -8.90
C TYR A 127 9.59 -1.12 -7.92
N ASP A 128 10.87 -1.18 -8.28
CA ASP A 128 11.91 -1.72 -7.40
C ASP A 128 12.10 -0.83 -6.16
N GLU A 129 12.20 0.49 -6.35
CA GLU A 129 12.29 1.45 -5.25
C GLU A 129 11.02 1.46 -4.40
N ALA A 130 9.84 1.29 -5.02
CA ALA A 130 8.58 1.19 -4.30
C ALA A 130 8.55 -0.04 -3.38
N LEU A 131 8.94 -1.21 -3.90
CA LEU A 131 9.02 -2.46 -3.12
C LEU A 131 9.97 -2.32 -1.92
N LEU A 132 11.16 -1.74 -2.12
CA LEU A 132 12.12 -1.48 -1.04
C LEU A 132 11.53 -0.56 0.05
N CYS A 133 10.81 0.49 -0.35
CA CYS A 133 10.15 1.39 0.59
C CYS A 133 9.03 0.69 1.37
N TYR A 134 8.23 -0.15 0.71
CA TYR A 134 7.19 -0.93 1.37
C TYR A 134 7.77 -1.96 2.33
N ASP A 135 8.86 -2.65 1.96
CA ASP A 135 9.56 -3.57 2.86
C ASP A 135 10.09 -2.85 4.09
N ARG A 136 10.60 -1.62 3.92
CA ARG A 136 11.03 -0.81 5.06
C ARG A 136 9.87 -0.40 5.95
N ALA A 137 8.73 -0.02 5.37
CA ALA A 137 7.52 0.30 6.13
C ALA A 137 7.02 -0.91 6.94
N ILE A 138 6.97 -2.10 6.34
CA ILE A 138 6.57 -3.36 6.99
C ILE A 138 7.52 -3.74 8.12
N ALA A 139 8.83 -3.55 7.92
CA ALA A 139 9.83 -3.83 8.94
C ALA A 139 9.73 -2.90 10.16
N LEU A 140 9.29 -1.66 9.95
CA LEU A 140 9.09 -0.67 11.02
C LEU A 140 7.75 -0.84 11.73
N ASP A 141 6.71 -1.26 11.01
CA ASP A 141 5.40 -1.55 11.57
C ASP A 141 4.75 -2.75 10.85
N SER A 142 4.77 -3.90 11.54
CA SER A 142 4.21 -5.15 11.04
C SER A 142 2.68 -5.19 11.03
N HIS A 143 2.01 -4.19 11.61
CA HIS A 143 0.54 -4.10 11.65
C HIS A 143 -0.03 -3.28 10.48
N LEU A 144 0.79 -2.83 9.55
CA LEU A 144 0.35 -2.14 8.35
C LEU A 144 0.01 -3.14 7.23
N GLY A 145 -1.28 -3.32 6.96
CA GLY A 145 -1.76 -4.14 5.83
C GLY A 145 -1.56 -3.47 4.46
N LYS A 146 -1.67 -2.13 4.38
CA LYS A 146 -1.59 -1.37 3.12
C LYS A 146 -0.28 -1.54 2.33
N PRO A 147 0.92 -1.52 2.94
CA PRO A 147 2.16 -1.82 2.21
C PRO A 147 2.11 -3.19 1.52
N TRP A 148 1.55 -4.23 2.15
CA TRP A 148 1.39 -5.55 1.52
C TRP A 148 0.42 -5.52 0.34
N LEU A 149 -0.69 -4.79 0.46
CA LEU A 149 -1.61 -4.56 -0.64
C LEU A 149 -0.88 -3.92 -1.83
N MET A 150 -0.13 -2.83 -1.60
CA MET A 150 0.60 -2.14 -2.66
C MET A 150 1.70 -3.00 -3.30
N LYS A 151 2.43 -3.82 -2.52
CA LYS A 151 3.35 -4.82 -3.07
C LYS A 151 2.62 -5.83 -3.95
N GLY A 152 1.44 -6.26 -3.52
CA GLY A 152 0.60 -7.18 -4.29
C GLY A 152 0.18 -6.59 -5.63
N ASP A 153 -0.19 -5.31 -5.66
CA ASP A 153 -0.53 -4.58 -6.90
C ASP A 153 0.66 -4.52 -7.86
N ILE A 154 1.86 -4.19 -7.37
CA ILE A 154 3.10 -4.22 -8.18
C ILE A 154 3.34 -5.62 -8.77
N TYR A 155 3.20 -6.68 -7.97
CA TYR A 155 3.38 -8.04 -8.47
C TYR A 155 2.28 -8.47 -9.44
N ALA A 156 1.05 -7.96 -9.28
CA ALA A 156 -0.03 -8.22 -10.22
C ALA A 156 0.25 -7.55 -11.57
N ASP A 157 0.69 -6.29 -11.56
CA ASP A 157 1.02 -5.49 -12.74
C ASP A 157 2.22 -6.07 -13.52
N THR A 158 3.22 -6.59 -12.79
CA THR A 158 4.38 -7.27 -13.38
C THR A 158 4.11 -8.74 -13.77
N GLY A 159 2.89 -9.24 -13.55
CA GLY A 159 2.47 -10.60 -13.94
C GLY A 159 2.84 -11.71 -12.95
N ALA A 160 3.51 -11.40 -11.84
CA ALA A 160 3.86 -12.33 -10.76
C ALA A 160 2.65 -12.67 -9.86
N ARG A 161 1.61 -13.27 -10.44
CA ARG A 161 0.30 -13.51 -9.79
C ARG A 161 0.38 -14.31 -8.48
N ALA A 162 1.29 -15.27 -8.37
CA ALA A 162 1.45 -16.06 -7.14
C ALA A 162 1.95 -15.18 -5.97
N ARG A 163 2.96 -14.34 -6.23
CA ARG A 163 3.48 -13.38 -5.24
C ARG A 163 2.44 -12.32 -4.89
N ALA A 164 1.67 -11.86 -5.87
CA ALA A 164 0.56 -10.94 -5.65
C ALA A 164 -0.47 -11.52 -4.67
N MET A 165 -0.92 -12.76 -4.93
CA MET A 165 -1.86 -13.49 -4.07
C MET A 165 -1.33 -13.61 -2.63
N GLU A 166 -0.07 -13.99 -2.45
CA GLU A 166 0.56 -14.08 -1.12
C GLU A 166 0.55 -12.73 -0.40
N CYS A 167 0.91 -11.65 -1.10
CA CYS A 167 0.93 -10.31 -0.53
C CYS A 167 -0.48 -9.87 -0.09
N TYR A 168 -1.50 -10.08 -0.92
CA TYR A 168 -2.87 -9.74 -0.55
C TYR A 168 -3.38 -10.57 0.63
N GLN A 169 -3.05 -11.86 0.70
CA GLN A 169 -3.41 -12.70 1.84
C GLN A 169 -2.77 -12.19 3.14
N LYS A 170 -1.49 -11.77 3.09
CA LYS A 170 -0.83 -11.13 4.24
C LYS A 170 -1.51 -9.83 4.63
N ALA A 171 -1.91 -9.00 3.66
CA ALA A 171 -2.61 -7.75 3.93
C ALA A 171 -3.93 -7.97 4.69
N VAL A 172 -4.74 -8.94 4.25
CA VAL A 172 -6.02 -9.30 4.92
C VAL A 172 -5.78 -9.96 6.29
N ALA A 173 -4.72 -10.75 6.44
CA ALA A 173 -4.40 -11.36 7.72
C ALA A 173 -4.00 -10.32 8.79
N ILE A 174 -3.31 -9.25 8.36
CA ILE A 174 -2.89 -8.14 9.25
C ILE A 174 -4.06 -7.20 9.55
N GLU A 175 -4.83 -6.83 8.52
CA GLU A 175 -5.96 -5.91 8.63
C GLU A 175 -7.24 -6.57 8.10
N PRO A 176 -7.92 -7.39 8.94
CA PRO A 176 -9.22 -7.97 8.58
C PRO A 176 -10.22 -6.85 8.27
N GLY A 177 -10.79 -6.84 7.06
CA GLY A 177 -11.66 -5.76 6.57
C GLY A 177 -11.00 -4.79 5.58
N LEU A 178 -9.75 -5.04 5.17
CA LEU A 178 -9.15 -4.37 4.03
C LEU A 178 -9.79 -4.87 2.71
N TYR A 179 -11.00 -4.37 2.42
CA TYR A 179 -11.84 -4.82 1.30
C TYR A 179 -11.16 -4.73 -0.07
N GLU A 180 -10.24 -3.78 -0.26
CA GLU A 180 -9.43 -3.67 -1.47
C GLU A 180 -8.63 -4.95 -1.71
N ALA A 181 -7.92 -5.45 -0.69
CA ALA A 181 -7.13 -6.68 -0.78
C ALA A 181 -8.01 -7.92 -1.02
N GLU A 182 -9.14 -8.01 -0.34
CA GLU A 182 -10.12 -9.08 -0.56
C GLU A 182 -10.68 -9.07 -1.98
N GLY A 183 -10.96 -7.88 -2.52
CA GLY A 183 -11.36 -7.67 -3.90
C GLY A 183 -10.31 -8.18 -4.88
N ARG A 184 -9.04 -7.79 -4.70
CA ARG A 184 -7.92 -8.27 -5.53
C ARG A 184 -7.76 -9.79 -5.49
N ILE A 185 -7.90 -10.41 -4.32
CA ILE A 185 -7.87 -11.88 -4.18
C ILE A 185 -8.99 -12.53 -4.99
N ARG A 186 -10.21 -12.00 -4.91
CA ARG A 186 -11.37 -12.52 -5.65
C ARG A 186 -11.16 -12.41 -7.16
N GLU A 187 -10.70 -11.24 -7.63
CA GLU A 187 -10.38 -10.99 -9.04
C GLU A 187 -9.32 -11.96 -9.57
N LEU A 188 -8.23 -12.17 -8.83
CA LEU A 188 -7.18 -13.11 -9.23
C LEU A 188 -7.69 -14.56 -9.27
N LYS A 189 -8.50 -14.98 -8.30
CA LYS A 189 -9.11 -16.32 -8.27
C LYS A 189 -10.06 -16.55 -9.44
N ALA A 190 -10.88 -15.56 -9.79
CA ALA A 190 -11.78 -15.65 -10.94
C ALA A 190 -10.99 -15.88 -12.24
N LYS A 191 -9.93 -15.09 -12.48
CA LYS A 191 -9.05 -15.25 -13.65
C LYS A 191 -8.36 -16.62 -13.71
N LEU A 192 -8.04 -17.22 -12.57
CA LEU A 192 -7.48 -18.58 -12.48
C LEU A 192 -8.51 -19.69 -12.79
N GLN A 193 -9.79 -19.45 -12.51
CA GLN A 193 -10.87 -20.38 -12.84
C GLN A 193 -11.30 -20.27 -14.31
N GLU A 194 -11.16 -19.09 -14.91
CA GLU A 194 -11.48 -18.83 -16.32
C GLU A 194 -10.41 -19.32 -17.30
N THR A 195 -9.16 -19.53 -16.86
CA THR A 195 -8.18 -20.27 -17.68
C THR A 195 -8.65 -21.71 -17.80
N PRO A 196 -9.16 -22.16 -18.97
CA PRO A 196 -9.70 -23.50 -19.09
C PRO A 196 -8.56 -24.46 -18.78
N PHE A 197 -8.79 -25.40 -17.88
CA PHE A 197 -8.04 -26.66 -17.96
C PHE A 197 -8.12 -27.09 -19.43
N PRO A 198 -7.00 -27.45 -20.10
CA PRO A 198 -7.11 -28.09 -21.39
C PRO A 198 -8.15 -29.21 -21.21
N PRO A 199 -9.18 -29.28 -22.07
CA PRO A 199 -10.25 -30.23 -21.89
C PRO A 199 -9.59 -31.59 -21.65
N LYS A 200 -10.07 -32.34 -20.64
CA LYS A 200 -9.66 -33.74 -20.47
C LYS A 200 -9.77 -34.35 -21.85
N THR A 201 -8.66 -34.53 -22.54
CA THR A 201 -8.69 -35.04 -23.90
C THR A 201 -9.42 -36.36 -23.76
N ALA A 202 -10.55 -36.47 -24.45
CA ALA A 202 -11.31 -37.70 -24.52
C ALA A 202 -10.30 -38.84 -24.67
N ARG A 203 -10.48 -39.92 -23.92
CA ARG A 203 -9.72 -41.15 -24.19
C ARG A 203 -9.77 -41.35 -25.70
N PRO A 204 -8.63 -41.53 -26.40
CA PRO A 204 -8.67 -41.83 -27.80
C PRO A 204 -9.54 -43.06 -27.94
N ASP A 205 -10.61 -42.94 -28.72
CA ASP A 205 -11.45 -44.08 -29.03
C ASP A 205 -10.54 -45.20 -29.54
N SER A 206 -10.78 -46.38 -28.99
CA SER A 206 -10.02 -47.58 -29.27
C SER A 206 -9.84 -47.78 -30.77
N GLY A 207 -8.58 -47.76 -31.23
CA GLY A 207 -8.21 -48.30 -32.53
C GLY A 207 -7.64 -47.28 -33.51
N LYS A 208 -6.44 -46.78 -33.21
CA LYS A 208 -5.30 -46.61 -34.16
C LYS A 208 -4.10 -46.03 -33.41
N SER A 209 -2.91 -46.52 -33.74
CA SER A 209 -1.62 -46.17 -33.15
C SER A 209 -1.41 -44.66 -32.96
N ALA A 210 -1.15 -44.23 -31.72
CA ALA A 210 -0.79 -42.86 -31.40
C ALA A 210 0.55 -42.48 -32.05
N PRO A 211 0.68 -41.30 -32.69
CA PRO A 211 1.97 -40.82 -33.15
C PRO A 211 2.86 -40.38 -31.97
N PRO A 212 4.18 -40.63 -32.00
CA PRO A 212 5.08 -40.24 -30.94
C PRO A 212 5.37 -38.74 -31.00
N SER A 213 4.65 -37.94 -30.21
CA SER A 213 5.11 -36.60 -29.78
C SER A 213 4.25 -35.91 -28.71
N LEU A 214 3.11 -36.48 -28.30
CA LEU A 214 2.31 -35.90 -27.19
C LEU A 214 2.97 -36.08 -25.81
N ALA A 215 3.85 -37.07 -25.63
CA ALA A 215 4.58 -37.29 -24.38
C ALA A 215 5.57 -36.15 -24.07
N SER A 216 6.22 -35.59 -25.10
CA SER A 216 7.19 -34.49 -24.93
C SER A 216 6.54 -33.17 -24.50
N ARG A 217 5.30 -32.91 -24.92
CA ARG A 217 4.55 -31.69 -24.53
C ARG A 217 4.13 -31.70 -23.07
N TYR A 218 3.85 -32.86 -22.48
CA TYR A 218 3.51 -32.98 -21.05
C TYR A 218 4.75 -32.91 -20.16
N GLU A 219 5.90 -33.44 -20.61
CA GLU A 219 7.17 -33.30 -19.87
C GLU A 219 7.65 -31.85 -19.79
N GLN A 220 7.41 -31.03 -20.83
CA GLN A 220 7.81 -29.61 -20.81
C GLN A 220 6.91 -28.71 -19.95
N MET A 221 5.61 -29.02 -19.82
CA MET A 221 4.71 -28.24 -18.95
C MET A 221 4.98 -28.44 -17.45
N HIS A 222 5.72 -29.48 -17.07
CA HIS A 222 6.12 -29.73 -15.68
C HIS A 222 7.48 -29.14 -15.27
N LEU A 223 8.23 -28.51 -16.19
CA LEU A 223 9.55 -27.94 -15.91
C LEU A 223 9.54 -26.44 -15.60
N ILE A 224 8.41 -25.75 -15.75
CA ILE A 224 8.29 -24.32 -15.40
C ILE A 224 7.24 -24.17 -14.30
N GLY A 225 7.58 -24.66 -13.10
CA GLY A 225 6.81 -24.46 -11.89
C GLY A 225 7.64 -23.70 -10.86
N GLU A 226 7.56 -22.37 -10.85
CA GLU A 226 7.88 -21.61 -9.64
C GLU A 226 6.66 -21.65 -8.70
N GLY A 227 6.83 -22.19 -7.49
CA GLY A 227 5.87 -22.00 -6.40
C GLY A 227 5.38 -23.25 -5.66
N GLY A 228 6.31 -24.09 -5.18
CA GLY A 228 6.25 -24.85 -3.93
C GLY A 228 4.89 -25.31 -3.37
N PHE A 229 4.42 -26.49 -3.79
CA PHE A 229 3.96 -27.59 -2.92
C PHE A 229 4.04 -28.88 -3.74
N ALA A 230 5.25 -29.44 -3.85
CA ALA A 230 5.46 -30.71 -4.51
C ALA A 230 5.14 -31.84 -3.51
N ALA A 231 3.92 -32.35 -3.55
CA ALA A 231 3.77 -33.78 -3.26
C ALA A 231 4.33 -34.50 -4.50
N VAL A 232 5.58 -34.98 -4.40
CA VAL A 232 6.25 -35.71 -5.47
C VAL A 232 5.61 -37.08 -5.58
N TYR A 233 4.52 -37.18 -6.32
CA TYR A 233 3.92 -38.47 -6.62
C TYR A 233 4.75 -39.16 -7.70
N GLN A 234 5.45 -40.24 -7.36
CA GLN A 234 6.07 -41.09 -8.36
C GLN A 234 5.00 -41.97 -9.00
N ALA A 235 4.91 -41.92 -10.33
CA ALA A 235 3.97 -42.75 -11.08
C ALA A 235 4.56 -44.16 -11.25
N ARG A 236 3.94 -45.17 -10.65
CA ARG A 236 4.35 -46.58 -10.79
C ARG A 236 3.38 -47.32 -11.70
N ARG A 237 3.92 -48.08 -12.66
CA ARG A 237 3.12 -48.92 -13.57
C ARG A 237 2.78 -50.23 -12.88
N ARG A 238 1.49 -50.54 -12.77
CA ARG A 238 0.99 -51.83 -12.27
C ARG A 238 1.13 -52.90 -13.35
N SER A 239 1.08 -54.17 -12.93
CA SER A 239 1.12 -55.34 -13.81
C SER A 239 -0.05 -55.43 -14.78
N ASP A 240 -1.15 -54.71 -14.53
CA ASP A 240 -2.31 -54.57 -15.44
C ASP A 240 -2.13 -53.42 -16.46
N GLY A 241 -0.95 -52.79 -16.50
CA GLY A 241 -0.61 -51.72 -17.42
C GLY A 241 -1.11 -50.33 -17.03
N LYS A 242 -1.86 -50.20 -15.93
CA LYS A 242 -2.37 -48.90 -15.44
C LYS A 242 -1.32 -48.17 -14.60
N MET A 243 -1.24 -46.85 -14.77
CA MET A 243 -0.40 -45.98 -13.94
C MET A 243 -1.18 -45.56 -12.69
N VAL A 244 -0.55 -45.64 -11.53
CA VAL A 244 -1.09 -45.12 -10.27
C VAL A 244 -0.08 -44.14 -9.67
N ALA A 245 -0.60 -43.01 -9.19
CA ALA A 245 0.17 -42.06 -8.42
C ALA A 245 0.37 -42.63 -7.01
N VAL A 246 1.63 -42.81 -6.62
CA VAL A 246 2.01 -43.23 -5.27
C VAL A 246 2.60 -42.02 -4.57
N LYS A 247 2.11 -41.74 -3.35
CA LYS A 247 2.58 -40.61 -2.53
C LYS A 247 4.04 -40.78 -2.16
#